data_AF-A0A7Y2YJI7-F1
#
_entry.id   AF-A0A7Y2YJI7-F1
#
_cell.length_a   1.000
_cell.length_b   1.000
_cell.length_c   1.000
_cell.angle_alpha   90.00
_cell.angle_beta   90.00
_cell.angle_gamma   90.00
#
_symmetry.space_group_name_H-M   'P 1'
#
loop_
_entity.id
_entity.type
_entity.pdbx_description
1 polymer ?
#
loop_
_entity_poly.entity_id
_entity_poly.type
_entity_poly.pdbx_seq_one_letter_code
_entity_poly.pdbx_strand_id
1 'polypeptide(L)'
;ALVIIISQQLIVDQATGNYMLNEAGSAIATVDGNSGVALTSAAFGSAISWFPFVLAIAVILFAFSTMISWSYYGLKAWTYLFGESLITDVTYKAMFLVFVVIGSSMQLGSVIDFSDAMIFAMAFPNVLGMYFLLPVVKRELDEYWADYKAGRLHKSGHAANRS
;
A
#
# COMPACT_ATOMS: atom_id res chain seq x y z
N ALA A 1 6.36 4.07 17.41
CA ALA A 1 6.25 3.21 18.61
C ALA A 1 6.65 3.94 19.89
N LEU A 2 7.88 4.45 20.02
CA LEU A 2 8.36 5.09 21.26
C LEU A 2 7.46 6.22 21.78
N VAL A 3 7.05 7.16 20.92
CA VAL A 3 6.20 8.30 21.33
C VAL A 3 4.83 7.86 21.87
N ILE A 4 4.27 6.76 21.35
CA ILE A 4 2.97 6.20 21.75
C ILE A 4 3.05 5.62 23.17
N ILE A 5 4.19 5.01 23.51
CA ILE A 5 4.42 4.41 24.83
C ILE A 5 4.61 5.52 25.88
N ILE A 6 5.46 6.51 25.60
CA ILE A 6 5.76 7.58 26.58
C ILE A 6 4.60 8.56 26.79
N SER A 7 3.71 8.70 25.81
CA SER A 7 2.50 9.55 25.89
C SER A 7 1.34 8.89 26.65
N GLN A 8 1.54 7.69 27.20
CA GLN A 8 0.55 6.95 27.99
C GLN A 8 -0.78 6.73 27.22
N GLN A 9 -0.72 6.61 25.89
CA GLN A 9 -1.89 6.33 25.07
C GLN A 9 -2.28 4.85 25.07
N LEU A 10 -1.42 3.97 25.59
CA LEU A 10 -1.69 2.55 25.80
C LEU A 10 -2.17 2.32 27.23
N ILE A 11 -3.23 1.54 27.40
CA ILE A 11 -3.77 1.21 28.72
C ILE A 11 -2.89 0.15 29.37
N VAL A 12 -2.48 0.41 30.61
CA VAL A 12 -1.62 -0.48 31.42
C VAL A 12 -2.35 -0.83 32.70
N ASP A 13 -2.29 -2.10 33.08
CA ASP A 13 -2.82 -2.61 34.33
C ASP A 13 -1.96 -2.10 35.51
N GLN A 14 -2.60 -1.40 36.46
CA GLN A 14 -1.92 -0.74 37.58
C GLN A 14 -1.32 -1.72 38.61
N ALA A 15 -1.79 -2.97 38.66
CA ALA A 15 -1.31 -3.98 39.61
C ALA A 15 -0.15 -4.80 39.04
N THR A 16 -0.13 -5.03 37.73
CA THR A 16 0.86 -5.90 37.08
C THR A 16 1.88 -5.16 36.21
N GLY A 17 1.61 -3.92 35.82
CA GLY A 17 2.46 -3.15 34.90
C GLY A 17 2.40 -3.63 33.45
N ASN A 18 1.51 -4.57 33.13
CA ASN A 18 1.35 -5.13 31.79
C ASN A 18 0.36 -4.31 30.95
N TYR A 19 0.57 -4.30 29.64
CA TYR A 19 -0.40 -3.71 28.71
C TYR A 19 -1.70 -4.49 28.71
N MET A 20 -2.82 -3.78 28.83
CA MET A 20 -4.15 -4.37 28.74
C MET A 20 -4.52 -4.57 27.27
N LEU A 21 -5.18 -5.68 26.97
CA LEU A 21 -5.74 -5.92 25.64
C LEU A 21 -7.10 -5.22 25.51
N ASN A 22 -7.48 -4.91 24.28
CA ASN A 22 -8.84 -4.48 23.96
C ASN A 22 -9.85 -5.61 24.27
N GLU A 23 -11.14 -5.27 24.28
CA GLU A 23 -12.22 -6.22 24.60
C GLU A 23 -12.24 -7.46 23.67
N ALA A 24 -11.68 -7.32 22.45
CA ALA A 24 -11.54 -8.40 21.48
C ALA A 24 -10.28 -9.27 21.66
N GLY A 25 -9.33 -8.89 22.53
CA GLY A 25 -8.06 -9.59 22.74
C GLY A 25 -7.07 -9.53 21.56
N SER A 26 -7.32 -8.69 20.55
CA SER A 26 -6.56 -8.65 19.29
C SER A 26 -5.46 -7.60 19.25
N ALA A 27 -5.55 -6.57 20.10
CA ALA A 27 -4.59 -5.47 20.15
C ALA A 27 -4.49 -4.91 21.58
N ILE A 28 -3.44 -4.14 21.85
CA ILE A 28 -3.31 -3.38 23.11
C ILE A 28 -4.43 -2.32 23.14
N ALA A 29 -5.14 -2.22 24.27
CA ALA A 29 -6.17 -1.22 24.48
C ALA A 29 -5.55 0.18 24.52
N THR A 30 -6.24 1.14 23.89
CA THR A 30 -5.79 2.52 23.76
C THR A 30 -6.77 3.46 24.43
N VAL A 31 -6.26 4.62 24.85
CA VAL A 31 -7.08 5.73 25.31
C VAL A 31 -8.03 6.14 24.17
N ASP A 32 -9.32 6.25 24.48
CA ASP A 32 -10.42 6.55 23.53
C ASP A 32 -10.60 5.54 22.38
N GLY A 33 -9.95 4.36 22.43
CA GLY A 33 -10.02 3.37 21.36
C GLY A 33 -9.33 3.79 20.06
N ASN A 34 -8.45 4.80 20.13
CA ASN A 34 -7.71 5.31 18.98
C ASN A 34 -6.84 4.22 18.32
N SER A 35 -6.81 4.19 16.99
CA SER A 35 -5.99 3.25 16.20
C SER A 35 -5.33 3.94 15.01
N GLY A 36 -4.31 3.29 14.42
CA GLY A 36 -3.61 3.76 13.24
C GLY A 36 -3.09 5.20 13.35
N VAL A 37 -3.50 6.04 12.38
CA VAL A 37 -3.10 7.46 12.32
C VAL A 37 -3.64 8.25 13.51
N ALA A 38 -4.86 7.95 13.99
CA ALA A 38 -5.46 8.66 15.12
C ALA A 38 -4.66 8.44 16.41
N LEU A 39 -4.20 7.20 16.66
CA LEU A 39 -3.33 6.89 17.80
C LEU A 39 -2.00 7.65 17.73
N THR A 40 -1.41 7.71 16.54
CA THR A 40 -0.17 8.46 16.32
C THR A 40 -0.39 9.96 16.54
N SER A 41 -1.50 10.49 16.03
CA SER A 41 -1.89 11.90 16.20
C SER A 41 -2.11 12.25 17.69
N ALA A 42 -2.81 11.41 18.44
CA ALA A 42 -3.05 11.61 19.87
C ALA A 42 -1.73 11.57 20.68
N ALA A 43 -0.86 10.60 20.38
CA ALA A 43 0.44 10.45 21.03
C ALA A 43 1.38 11.64 20.79
N PHE A 44 1.43 12.16 19.56
CA PHE A 44 2.23 13.35 19.28
C PHE A 44 1.55 14.63 19.77
N GLY A 45 0.22 14.69 19.74
CA GLY A 45 -0.57 15.82 20.22
C GLY A 45 -0.41 16.07 21.72
N SER A 46 -0.15 15.02 22.51
CA SER A 46 0.12 15.15 23.95
C SER A 46 1.44 15.87 24.27
N ALA A 47 2.40 15.85 23.34
CA ALA A 47 3.69 16.52 23.49
C ALA A 47 3.76 17.83 22.68
N ILE A 48 3.14 17.87 21.50
CA ILE A 48 3.20 18.97 20.54
C ILE A 48 1.78 19.24 20.02
N SER A 49 1.12 20.26 20.54
CA SER A 49 -0.28 20.57 20.24
C SER A 49 -0.56 20.91 18.77
N TRP A 50 0.42 21.40 18.00
CA TRP A 50 0.25 21.74 16.58
C TRP A 50 0.53 20.58 15.62
N PHE A 51 1.20 19.51 16.09
CA PHE A 51 1.59 18.38 15.25
C PHE A 51 0.41 17.64 14.59
N PRO A 52 -0.76 17.46 15.25
CA PRO A 52 -1.93 16.84 14.63
C PRO A 52 -2.34 17.47 13.30
N PHE A 53 -2.25 18.80 13.16
CA PHE A 53 -2.59 19.49 11.92
C PHE A 53 -1.61 19.18 10.79
N VAL A 54 -0.32 19.15 11.11
CA VAL A 54 0.73 18.82 10.11
C VAL A 54 0.64 17.36 9.70
N LEU A 55 0.41 16.46 10.65
CA LEU A 55 0.19 15.04 10.35
C LEU A 55 -1.06 14.85 9.47
N ALA A 56 -2.16 15.56 9.74
CA ALA A 56 -3.36 15.49 8.91
C ALA A 56 -3.07 15.89 7.45
N ILE A 57 -2.36 17.00 7.23
CA ILE A 57 -1.96 17.43 5.87
C ILE A 57 -1.07 16.38 5.21
N ALA A 58 -0.07 15.86 5.93
CA ALA A 58 0.84 14.84 5.41
C ALA A 58 0.10 13.55 5.00
N VAL A 59 -0.86 13.09 5.83
CA VAL A 59 -1.66 11.90 5.57
C VAL A 59 -2.57 12.09 4.37
N ILE A 60 -3.18 13.27 4.22
CA ILE A 60 -4.01 13.59 3.05
C ILE A 60 -3.18 13.56 1.77
N LEU A 61 -2.00 14.21 1.77
CA LEU A 61 -1.10 14.21 0.61
C LEU A 61 -0.61 12.80 0.27
N PHE A 62 -0.27 12.01 1.29
CA PHE A 62 0.15 10.62 1.11
C PHE A 62 -0.97 9.73 0.55
N ALA A 63 -2.20 9.89 1.06
CA ALA A 63 -3.37 9.18 0.57
C ALA A 63 -3.65 9.54 -0.90
N PHE A 64 -3.61 10.82 -1.26
CA PHE A 64 -3.78 11.25 -2.65
C PHE A 64 -2.71 10.68 -3.58
N SER A 65 -1.44 10.75 -3.18
CA SER A 65 -0.34 10.19 -4.00
C SER A 65 -0.53 8.70 -4.22
N THR A 66 -0.91 7.96 -3.18
CA THR A 66 -1.17 6.52 -3.26
C THR A 66 -2.35 6.24 -4.19
N MET A 67 -3.47 6.96 -4.03
CA MET A 67 -4.65 6.79 -4.88
C MET A 67 -4.33 7.03 -6.37
N ILE A 68 -3.52 8.03 -6.69
CA ILE A 68 -3.12 8.30 -8.08
C ILE A 68 -2.32 7.13 -8.66
N SER A 69 -1.32 6.63 -7.93
CA SER A 69 -0.51 5.49 -8.38
C SER A 69 -1.35 4.25 -8.62
N TRP A 70 -2.21 3.88 -7.67
CA TRP A 70 -3.08 2.70 -7.80
C TRP A 70 -4.14 2.86 -8.89
N SER A 71 -4.70 4.06 -9.04
CA SER A 71 -5.63 4.37 -10.13
C SER A 71 -4.96 4.17 -11.49
N TYR A 72 -3.73 4.67 -11.66
CA TYR A 72 -2.96 4.51 -12.90
C TYR A 72 -2.64 3.04 -13.22
N TYR A 73 -2.13 2.28 -12.24
CA TYR A 73 -1.80 0.87 -12.45
C TYR A 73 -3.05 0.05 -12.79
N GLY A 74 -4.15 0.27 -12.10
CA GLY A 74 -5.39 -0.45 -12.39
C GLY A 74 -6.00 -0.02 -13.72
N LEU A 75 -5.90 1.25 -14.13
CA LEU A 75 -6.34 1.67 -15.46
C LEU A 75 -5.52 0.98 -16.55
N LYS A 76 -4.19 0.88 -16.39
CA LYS A 76 -3.35 0.14 -17.34
C LYS A 76 -3.74 -1.34 -17.43
N ALA A 77 -3.95 -2.01 -16.30
CA ALA A 77 -4.44 -3.38 -16.28
C ALA A 77 -5.82 -3.53 -16.95
N TRP A 78 -6.72 -2.57 -16.71
CA TRP A 78 -8.06 -2.54 -17.29
C TRP A 78 -8.02 -2.36 -18.82
N THR A 79 -7.23 -1.39 -19.32
CA THR A 79 -7.03 -1.19 -20.77
C THR A 79 -6.34 -2.37 -21.45
N TYR A 80 -5.49 -3.11 -20.72
CA TYR A 80 -4.88 -4.35 -21.24
C TYR A 80 -5.92 -5.47 -21.43
N LEU A 81 -6.90 -5.57 -20.53
CA LEU A 81 -7.94 -6.61 -20.59
C LEU A 81 -9.07 -6.27 -21.58
N PHE A 82 -9.52 -5.02 -21.61
CA PHE A 82 -10.73 -4.60 -22.36
C PHE A 82 -10.44 -3.73 -23.58
N GLY A 83 -9.18 -3.43 -23.85
CA GLY A 83 -8.76 -2.53 -24.93
C GLY A 83 -8.80 -1.05 -24.54
N GLU A 84 -8.16 -0.22 -25.37
CA GLU A 84 -8.04 1.22 -25.13
C GLU A 84 -9.19 1.97 -25.85
N SER A 85 -10.12 2.52 -25.06
CA SER A 85 -11.25 3.32 -25.54
C SER A 85 -11.62 4.37 -24.48
N LEU A 86 -12.13 5.52 -24.93
CA LEU A 86 -12.64 6.58 -24.05
C LEU A 86 -13.73 6.08 -23.12
N ILE A 87 -14.59 5.18 -23.61
CA ILE A 87 -15.67 4.59 -22.80
C ILE A 87 -15.06 3.74 -21.68
N THR A 88 -14.09 2.88 -22.02
CA THR A 88 -13.39 1.98 -21.09
C THR A 88 -12.64 2.75 -19.99
N ASP A 89 -11.99 3.88 -20.33
CA ASP A 89 -11.30 4.76 -19.38
C ASP A 89 -12.28 5.45 -18.41
N VAL A 90 -13.36 6.04 -18.94
CA VAL A 90 -14.38 6.73 -18.12
C VAL A 90 -15.08 5.74 -17.20
N THR A 91 -15.41 4.54 -17.66
CA THR A 91 -16.03 3.49 -16.82
C THR A 91 -15.10 3.09 -15.68
N TYR A 92 -13.81 2.89 -15.93
CA TYR A 92 -12.85 2.57 -14.88
C TYR A 92 -12.73 3.70 -13.84
N LYS A 93 -12.60 4.96 -14.28
CA LYS A 93 -12.53 6.12 -13.38
C LYS A 93 -13.79 6.26 -12.53
N ALA A 94 -14.97 6.06 -13.11
CA ALA A 94 -16.23 6.10 -12.38
C ALA A 94 -16.30 4.99 -11.32
N MET A 95 -15.95 3.75 -11.68
CA MET A 95 -15.90 2.65 -10.70
C MET A 95 -14.89 2.94 -9.59
N PHE A 96 -13.69 3.41 -9.93
CA PHE A 96 -12.65 3.76 -8.96
C PHE A 96 -13.15 4.79 -7.94
N LEU A 97 -13.83 5.85 -8.39
CA LEU A 97 -14.42 6.86 -7.49
C LEU A 97 -15.50 6.26 -6.58
N VAL A 98 -16.35 5.37 -7.09
CA VAL A 98 -17.35 4.67 -6.27
C VAL A 98 -16.68 3.82 -5.19
N PHE A 99 -15.64 3.05 -5.54
CA PHE A 99 -14.89 2.26 -4.57
C PHE A 99 -14.19 3.12 -3.51
N VAL A 100 -13.70 4.31 -3.87
CA VAL A 100 -13.12 5.27 -2.90
C VAL A 100 -14.17 5.71 -1.87
N VAL A 101 -15.39 6.04 -2.31
CA VAL A 101 -16.48 6.43 -1.40
C VAL A 101 -16.86 5.27 -0.48
N ILE A 102 -17.01 4.06 -1.03
CA ILE A 102 -17.30 2.87 -0.23
C ILE A 102 -16.18 2.62 0.78
N GLY A 103 -14.92 2.64 0.35
CA GLY A 103 -13.76 2.45 1.21
C GLY A 103 -13.67 3.47 2.35
N SER A 104 -14.00 4.73 2.08
CA SER A 104 -14.03 5.77 3.14
C SER A 104 -15.12 5.56 4.20
N SER A 105 -16.15 4.76 3.89
CA SER A 105 -17.24 4.42 4.81
C SER A 105 -16.99 3.14 5.62
N MET A 106 -15.97 2.35 5.26
CA MET A 106 -15.64 1.10 5.93
C MET A 106 -14.77 1.34 7.17
N GLN A 107 -14.90 0.46 8.17
CA GLN A 107 -14.00 0.46 9.32
C GLN A 107 -12.57 0.09 8.90
N LEU A 108 -11.58 0.65 9.60
CA LEU A 108 -10.15 0.48 9.30
C LEU A 108 -9.74 -0.99 9.26
N GLY A 109 -10.22 -1.82 10.18
CA GLY A 109 -9.92 -3.26 10.19
C GLY A 109 -10.43 -3.94 8.91
N SER A 110 -11.70 -3.76 8.58
CA SER A 110 -12.31 -4.39 7.41
C SER A 110 -11.68 -3.97 6.08
N VAL A 111 -11.26 -2.71 5.94
CA VAL A 111 -10.57 -2.26 4.72
C VAL A 111 -9.16 -2.84 4.62
N ILE A 112 -8.46 -3.04 5.74
CA ILE A 112 -7.15 -3.70 5.76
C ILE A 112 -7.31 -5.18 5.37
N ASP A 113 -8.23 -5.90 6.01
CA ASP A 113 -8.46 -7.33 5.72
C ASP A 113 -8.84 -7.56 4.26
N PHE A 114 -9.71 -6.69 3.72
CA PHE A 114 -10.07 -6.72 2.31
C PHE A 114 -8.88 -6.42 1.39
N SER A 115 -8.06 -5.42 1.73
CA SER A 115 -6.88 -5.05 0.96
C SER A 115 -5.85 -6.19 0.93
N ASP A 116 -5.61 -6.84 2.07
CA ASP A 116 -4.72 -7.99 2.17
C ASP A 116 -5.21 -9.16 1.31
N ALA A 117 -6.53 -9.44 1.33
CA ALA A 117 -7.12 -10.45 0.48
C ALA A 117 -6.95 -10.14 -1.03
N MET A 118 -7.12 -8.88 -1.44
CA MET A 118 -6.91 -8.46 -2.83
C MET A 118 -5.45 -8.56 -3.26
N ILE A 119 -4.51 -8.09 -2.42
CA ILE A 119 -3.07 -8.18 -2.70
C ILE A 119 -2.66 -9.65 -2.79
N PHE A 120 -3.16 -10.51 -1.90
CA PHE A 120 -2.92 -11.93 -1.95
C PHE A 120 -3.46 -12.56 -3.26
N ALA A 121 -4.69 -12.22 -3.66
CA ALA A 121 -5.29 -12.69 -4.90
C ALA A 121 -4.49 -12.27 -6.16
N MET A 122 -3.84 -11.10 -6.12
CA MET A 122 -2.95 -10.64 -7.20
C MET A 122 -1.57 -11.30 -7.15
N ALA A 123 -1.00 -11.43 -5.95
CA ALA A 123 0.33 -11.98 -5.74
C ALA A 123 0.41 -13.48 -6.04
N PHE A 124 -0.64 -14.24 -5.70
CA PHE A 124 -0.69 -15.69 -5.92
C PHE A 124 -0.44 -16.11 -7.38
N PRO A 125 -1.22 -15.65 -8.38
CA PRO A 125 -0.97 -16.00 -9.78
C PRO A 125 0.35 -15.42 -10.29
N ASN A 126 0.78 -14.25 -9.80
CA ASN A 126 2.05 -13.64 -10.21
C ASN A 126 3.26 -14.47 -9.77
N VAL A 127 3.30 -14.89 -8.50
CA VAL A 127 4.37 -15.75 -7.96
C VAL A 127 4.37 -17.11 -8.63
N LEU A 128 3.19 -17.69 -8.86
CA LEU A 128 3.06 -18.96 -9.58
C LEU A 128 3.58 -18.85 -11.02
N GLY A 129 3.23 -17.78 -11.72
CA GLY A 129 3.75 -17.49 -13.07
C GLY A 129 5.27 -17.32 -13.08
N MET A 130 5.81 -16.57 -12.12
CA MET A 130 7.27 -16.42 -11.97
C MET A 130 7.94 -17.78 -11.72
N TYR A 131 7.37 -18.65 -10.89
CA TYR A 131 7.91 -19.98 -10.62
C TYR A 131 8.07 -20.82 -11.90
N PHE A 132 7.07 -20.80 -12.79
CA PHE A 132 7.17 -21.47 -14.09
C PHE A 132 8.13 -20.79 -15.07
N LEU A 133 8.31 -19.47 -14.97
CA LEU A 133 9.21 -18.69 -15.81
C LEU A 133 10.66 -18.67 -15.31
N LEU A 134 10.94 -19.13 -14.08
CA LEU A 134 12.30 -19.25 -13.52
C LEU A 134 13.33 -19.86 -14.47
N PRO A 135 13.10 -20.99 -15.17
CA PRO A 135 14.09 -21.55 -16.09
C PRO A 135 14.38 -20.62 -17.28
N VAL A 136 13.37 -19.92 -17.78
CA VAL A 136 13.54 -18.95 -18.88
C VAL A 136 14.37 -17.76 -18.39
N VAL A 137 14.00 -17.17 -17.25
CA VAL A 137 14.73 -16.04 -16.65
C VAL A 137 16.19 -16.41 -16.36
N LYS A 138 16.45 -17.64 -15.88
CA LYS A 138 17.80 -18.12 -15.63
C LYS A 138 18.63 -18.19 -16.92
N ARG A 139 18.06 -18.70 -18.02
CA ARG A 139 18.73 -18.74 -19.32
C ARG A 139 19.07 -17.34 -19.84
N GLU A 140 18.09 -16.43 -19.82
CA GLU A 140 18.29 -15.04 -20.27
C GLU A 140 19.35 -14.32 -19.41
N LEU A 141 19.40 -14.61 -18.10
CA LEU A 141 20.41 -14.07 -17.19
C LEU A 141 21.81 -14.62 -17.49
N ASP A 142 21.93 -15.91 -17.77
CA ASP A 142 23.20 -16.55 -18.13
C ASP A 142 23.74 -15.98 -19.46
N GLU A 143 22.88 -15.78 -20.45
CA GLU A 143 23.20 -15.13 -21.72
C GLU A 143 23.63 -13.66 -21.52
N TYR A 144 22.88 -12.89 -20.72
CA TYR A 144 23.24 -11.51 -20.38
C TYR A 144 24.62 -11.42 -19.71
N TRP A 145 24.92 -12.32 -18.78
CA TRP A 145 26.23 -12.37 -18.11
C TRP A 145 27.37 -12.77 -19.05
N ALA A 146 27.11 -13.67 -20.01
CA ALA A 146 28.08 -14.04 -21.02
C ALA A 146 28.43 -12.84 -21.91
N ASP A 147 27.43 -12.06 -22.33
CA ASP A 147 27.64 -10.87 -23.15
C ASP A 147 28.24 -9.68 -22.39
N TYR A 148 27.92 -9.53 -21.10
CA TYR A 148 28.59 -8.57 -20.20
C TYR A 148 30.09 -8.87 -20.12
N LYS A 149 30.46 -10.14 -19.86
CA LYS A 149 31.87 -10.56 -19.75
C LYS A 149 32.62 -10.51 -21.08
N ALA A 150 31.94 -10.75 -22.19
CA ALA A 150 32.51 -10.66 -23.53
C ALA A 150 32.65 -9.20 -24.04
N GLY A 151 32.21 -8.20 -23.28
CA GLY A 151 32.22 -6.79 -23.69
C GLY A 151 31.26 -6.50 -24.86
N ARG A 152 30.29 -7.39 -25.10
CA ARG A 152 29.37 -7.34 -26.25
C ARG A 152 28.01 -6.73 -25.92
N LEU A 153 27.85 -6.17 -24.72
CA LEU A 153 26.64 -5.41 -24.39
C LEU A 153 26.54 -4.20 -25.32
N HIS A 154 25.84 -4.42 -26.42
CA HIS A 154 25.38 -3.35 -27.27
C HIS A 154 24.49 -2.48 -26.40
N LYS A 155 24.78 -1.17 -26.31
CA LYS A 155 23.81 -0.21 -25.79
C LYS A 155 22.59 -0.31 -26.70
N SER A 156 21.61 -1.15 -26.34
CA SER A 156 20.31 -1.14 -26.97
C SER A 156 19.59 0.12 -26.53
N GLY A 157 19.98 1.24 -27.15
CA GLY A 157 19.15 2.42 -27.24
C GLY A 157 18.05 2.11 -28.25
N HIS A 158 17.00 1.43 -27.80
CA HIS A 158 15.81 1.23 -28.63
C HIS A 158 14.97 2.51 -28.62
N ALA A 159 15.22 3.33 -29.65
CA ALA A 159 14.22 4.02 -30.44
C ALA A 159 13.15 4.85 -29.69
N ALA A 160 13.54 6.06 -29.29
CA ALA A 160 12.69 7.23 -29.47
C ALA A 160 12.59 7.54 -30.98
N ASN A 161 11.84 6.73 -31.71
CA ASN A 161 11.39 7.04 -33.06
C ASN A 161 9.97 6.48 -33.23
N ARG A 162 9.00 7.27 -32.80
CA ARG A 162 7.68 7.31 -33.41
C ARG A 162 7.40 8.76 -33.74
N SER A 163 7.33 8.99 -35.05
CA SER A 163 6.94 10.18 -35.81
C SER A 163 5.97 11.12 -35.13
#